data_AF-A0A6B3GAG7-F1
#
_entry.id   AF-A0A6B3GAG7-F1
#
_cell.length_a   1.000
_cell.length_b   1.000
_cell.length_c   1.000
_cell.angle_alpha   90.00
_cell.angle_beta   90.00
_cell.angle_gamma   90.00
#
_symmetry.space_group_name_H-M   'P 1'
#
loop_
_entity.id
_entity.type
_entity.pdbx_description
1 polymer ?
#
loop_
_entity_poly.entity_id
_entity_poly.type
_entity_poly.pdbx_seq_one_letter_code
_entity_poly.pdbx_strand_id
1 'polypeptide(L)'
;GAAGHTPPTGHTPPTGHAPPTGHAVTAVGDPCQAIYGWRGASVANLDDFPEHFPHADGTPATRYSLSENRRSGGRLLQLANGLAEPLRAMHEGVEALRPAPGAERDGMVR
;
A
#
# COMPACT_ATOMS: atom_id res chain seq x y z
N GLY A 1 42.12 -59.74 -11.28
CA GLY A 1 40.69 -59.50 -11.08
C GLY A 1 40.51 -58.08 -10.61
N ALA A 2 39.79 -57.27 -11.37
CA ALA A 2 39.61 -55.84 -11.12
C ALA A 2 38.81 -55.60 -9.82
N ALA A 3 39.32 -54.76 -8.94
CA ALA A 3 38.59 -54.26 -7.78
C ALA A 3 37.56 -53.23 -8.25
N GLY A 4 36.28 -53.48 -7.95
CA GLY A 4 35.16 -52.64 -8.34
C GLY A 4 35.19 -51.27 -7.64
N HIS A 5 35.13 -50.21 -8.44
CA HIS A 5 34.92 -48.84 -7.98
C HIS A 5 33.41 -48.57 -8.00
N THR A 6 32.78 -48.46 -6.84
CA THR A 6 31.38 -48.05 -6.71
C THR A 6 31.31 -46.52 -6.82
N PRO A 7 30.50 -45.93 -7.71
CA PRO A 7 30.40 -44.48 -7.83
C PRO A 7 29.63 -43.91 -6.62
N PRO A 8 29.91 -42.66 -6.20
CA PRO A 8 29.13 -42.01 -5.15
C PRO A 8 27.72 -41.68 -5.68
N THR A 9 26.69 -42.10 -4.93
CA THR A 9 25.30 -41.74 -5.17
C THR A 9 25.13 -40.23 -5.06
N GLY A 10 24.73 -39.58 -6.16
CA GLY A 10 24.39 -38.17 -6.18
C GLY A 10 23.25 -37.88 -5.21
N HIS A 11 23.52 -37.08 -4.18
CA HIS A 11 22.49 -36.57 -3.31
C HIS A 11 21.86 -35.36 -4.02
N THR A 12 20.78 -35.60 -4.76
CA THR A 12 19.90 -34.50 -5.20
C THR A 12 19.22 -33.96 -3.93
N PRO A 13 19.40 -32.68 -3.56
CA PRO A 13 18.66 -32.12 -2.45
C PRO A 13 17.17 -32.09 -2.84
N PRO A 14 16.24 -32.41 -1.92
CA PRO A 14 14.83 -32.25 -2.19
C PRO A 14 14.55 -30.76 -2.44
N THR A 15 14.18 -30.40 -3.66
CA THR A 15 13.56 -29.09 -3.97
C THR A 15 12.14 -29.11 -3.42
N GLY A 16 12.04 -29.14 -2.11
CA GLY A 16 10.80 -29.14 -1.34
C GLY A 16 10.82 -27.99 -0.36
N HIS A 17 10.98 -26.76 -0.84
CA HIS A 17 10.46 -25.65 -0.07
C HIS A 17 8.96 -25.65 -0.34
N ALA A 18 8.16 -25.94 0.69
CA ALA A 18 6.74 -25.64 0.66
C ALA A 18 6.59 -24.18 0.20
N PRO A 19 5.62 -23.84 -0.67
CA PRO A 19 5.42 -22.46 -1.07
C PRO A 19 5.36 -21.61 0.22
N PRO A 20 6.08 -20.47 0.28
CA PRO A 20 6.09 -19.65 1.48
C PRO A 20 4.64 -19.42 1.89
N THR A 21 4.34 -19.71 3.15
CA THR A 21 3.02 -19.48 3.73
C THR A 21 2.88 -17.98 3.89
N GLY A 22 2.67 -17.25 2.79
CA GLY A 22 2.52 -15.81 2.81
C GLY A 22 1.45 -15.41 3.82
N HIS A 23 1.76 -14.45 4.67
CA HIS A 23 0.80 -13.88 5.60
C HIS A 23 0.05 -12.73 4.93
N ALA A 24 -1.26 -12.62 5.16
CA ALA A 24 -2.01 -11.48 4.68
C ALA A 24 -1.51 -10.19 5.38
N VAL A 25 -1.18 -9.18 4.58
CA VAL A 25 -0.74 -7.86 5.04
C VAL A 25 -1.66 -6.79 4.46
N THR A 26 -1.96 -5.77 5.25
CA THR A 26 -2.68 -4.57 4.79
C THR A 26 -2.02 -3.35 5.39
N ALA A 27 -1.68 -2.37 4.54
CA ALA A 27 -1.19 -1.07 4.95
C ALA A 27 -2.26 0.00 4.66
N VAL A 28 -2.35 1.00 5.53
CA VAL A 28 -3.26 2.14 5.40
C VAL A 28 -2.49 3.43 5.69
N GLY A 29 -2.81 4.49 4.95
CA GLY A 29 -2.18 5.79 5.11
C GLY A 29 -2.67 6.79 4.07
N ASP A 30 -2.14 8.01 4.16
CA ASP A 30 -2.38 9.10 3.21
C ASP A 30 -1.05 9.84 2.97
N PRO A 31 -0.50 9.80 1.74
CA PRO A 31 0.73 10.52 1.42
C PRO A 31 0.65 12.03 1.69
N CYS A 32 -0.54 12.63 1.53
CA CYS A 32 -0.75 14.06 1.78
C CYS A 32 -0.67 14.44 3.27
N GLN A 33 -0.65 13.46 4.17
CA GLN A 33 -0.55 13.64 5.62
C GLN A 33 0.82 13.22 6.18
N ALA A 34 1.81 12.98 5.33
CA ALA A 34 3.17 12.62 5.74
C ALA A 34 3.95 13.82 6.31
N ILE A 35 3.72 14.16 7.58
CA ILE A 35 4.29 15.36 8.24
C ILE A 35 5.53 15.09 9.11
N TYR A 36 5.95 13.82 9.26
CA TYR A 36 7.05 13.41 10.14
C TYR A 36 8.32 12.98 9.38
N GLY A 37 8.59 13.56 8.20
CA GLY A 37 9.76 13.21 7.38
C GLY A 37 11.10 13.34 8.13
N TRP A 38 11.22 14.30 9.04
CA TRP A 38 12.40 14.49 9.90
C TRP A 38 12.66 13.33 10.88
N ARG A 39 11.70 12.41 11.07
CA ARG A 39 11.84 11.17 11.86
C ARG A 39 11.95 9.93 10.99
N GLY A 40 12.18 10.09 9.69
CA GLY A 40 12.31 8.96 8.74
C GLY A 40 10.99 8.43 8.20
N ALA A 41 9.87 9.15 8.36
CA ALA A 41 8.65 8.79 7.64
C ALA A 41 8.84 9.05 6.13
N SER A 42 8.53 8.07 5.30
CA SER A 42 8.64 8.17 3.84
C SER A 42 7.32 7.76 3.17
N VAL A 43 6.88 8.58 2.21
CA VAL A 43 5.72 8.28 1.34
C VAL A 43 5.98 7.11 0.41
N ALA A 44 7.25 6.84 0.07
CA ALA A 44 7.65 5.71 -0.76
C ALA A 44 7.16 4.36 -0.20
N ASN A 45 7.03 4.24 1.13
CA ASN A 45 6.52 3.02 1.75
C ASN A 45 5.06 2.71 1.35
N LEU A 46 4.28 3.74 1.01
CA LEU A 46 2.89 3.59 0.57
C LEU A 46 2.79 3.54 -0.96
N ASP A 47 3.62 4.32 -1.64
CA ASP A 47 3.69 4.34 -3.10
C ASP A 47 4.16 2.98 -3.64
N ASP A 48 5.21 2.40 -3.07
CA ASP A 48 5.86 1.14 -3.50
C ASP A 48 5.28 -0.12 -2.81
N PHE A 49 4.22 0.03 -2.01
CA PHE A 49 3.62 -1.11 -1.30
C PHE A 49 3.16 -2.24 -2.25
N PRO A 50 2.50 -1.95 -3.39
CA PRO A 50 2.07 -2.99 -4.34
C PRO A 50 3.19 -3.89 -4.84
N GLU A 51 4.39 -3.34 -5.05
CA GLU A 51 5.57 -4.02 -5.56
C GLU A 51 6.31 -4.79 -4.46
N HIS A 52 6.33 -4.26 -3.24
CA HIS A 52 6.99 -4.91 -2.10
C HIS A 52 6.17 -6.07 -1.51
N PHE A 53 4.84 -6.03 -1.62
CA PHE A 53 3.94 -7.06 -1.09
C PHE A 53 2.99 -7.60 -2.18
N PRO A 54 3.52 -8.18 -3.28
CA PRO A 54 2.69 -8.69 -4.36
C PRO A 54 1.85 -9.89 -3.91
N HIS A 55 0.80 -10.18 -4.66
CA HIS A 55 0.04 -11.42 -4.54
C HIS A 55 0.92 -12.64 -4.81
N ALA A 56 0.45 -13.82 -4.40
CA ALA A 56 1.21 -15.07 -4.53
C ALA A 56 1.56 -15.44 -5.99
N ASP A 57 0.82 -14.92 -6.96
CA ASP A 57 1.07 -15.07 -8.40
C ASP A 57 2.03 -14.02 -8.98
N GLY A 58 2.56 -13.13 -8.14
CA GLY A 58 3.47 -12.05 -8.53
C GLY A 58 2.77 -10.78 -9.04
N THR A 59 1.44 -10.74 -9.06
CA THR A 59 0.72 -9.50 -9.41
C THR A 59 0.84 -8.46 -8.30
N PRO A 60 0.97 -7.15 -8.61
CA PRO A 60 1.06 -6.11 -7.58
C PRO A 60 -0.15 -6.08 -6.65
N ALA A 61 0.04 -5.70 -5.39
CA ALA A 61 -1.07 -5.61 -4.44
C ALA A 61 -2.14 -4.61 -4.90
N THR A 62 -3.41 -4.93 -4.67
CA THR A 62 -4.51 -4.02 -5.02
C THR A 62 -4.56 -2.80 -4.09
N ARG A 63 -4.68 -1.60 -4.65
CA ARG A 63 -4.93 -0.35 -3.91
C ARG A 63 -6.42 -0.05 -3.83
N TYR A 64 -6.89 0.38 -2.66
CA TYR A 64 -8.27 0.78 -2.42
C TYR A 64 -8.33 2.21 -1.86
N SER A 65 -9.08 3.09 -2.51
CA SER A 65 -9.24 4.49 -2.08
C SER A 65 -10.49 4.65 -1.21
N LEU A 66 -10.34 5.31 -0.06
CA LEU A 66 -11.43 5.61 0.88
C LEU A 66 -11.69 7.12 0.89
N SER A 67 -12.48 7.61 -0.06
CA SER A 67 -12.72 9.05 -0.23
C SER A 67 -13.87 9.62 0.62
N GLU A 68 -14.73 8.80 1.22
CA GLU A 68 -15.84 9.31 2.04
C GLU A 68 -15.36 9.77 3.43
N ASN A 69 -15.56 11.04 3.74
CA ASN A 69 -15.28 11.63 5.04
C ASN A 69 -16.56 11.74 5.88
N ARG A 70 -16.58 11.01 7.00
CA ARG A 70 -17.70 11.00 7.97
C ARG A 70 -17.49 11.91 9.19
N ARG A 71 -16.44 12.75 9.18
CA ARG A 71 -16.07 13.63 10.31
C ARG A 71 -16.27 15.12 10.02
N SER A 72 -16.16 15.52 8.75
CA SER A 72 -16.18 16.91 8.31
C SER A 72 -17.23 17.13 7.23
N GLY A 73 -17.92 18.26 7.31
CA GLY A 73 -18.90 18.68 6.31
C GLY A 73 -18.28 19.22 5.01
N GLY A 74 -19.09 19.29 3.96
CA GLY A 74 -18.62 19.58 2.60
C GLY A 74 -17.96 20.95 2.43
N ARG A 75 -18.29 21.98 3.22
CA ARG A 75 -17.62 23.29 3.15
C ARG A 75 -16.16 23.22 3.61
N LEU A 76 -15.88 22.46 4.68
CA LEU A 76 -14.49 22.24 5.11
C LEU A 76 -13.73 21.39 4.08
N LEU A 77 -14.36 20.35 3.55
CA LEU A 77 -13.73 19.48 2.56
C LEU A 77 -13.42 20.22 1.26
N GLN A 78 -14.28 21.14 0.82
CA GLN A 78 -13.99 21.97 -0.35
C GLN A 78 -12.71 22.78 -0.17
N LEU A 79 -12.55 23.45 0.98
CA LEU A 79 -11.33 24.20 1.29
C LEU A 79 -10.11 23.27 1.33
N ALA A 80 -10.20 22.18 2.11
CA ALA A 80 -9.09 21.26 2.30
C ALA A 80 -8.65 20.58 0.97
N ASN A 81 -9.60 20.15 0.14
CA ASN A 81 -9.32 19.55 -1.16
C ASN A 81 -8.64 20.54 -2.12
N GLY A 82 -9.02 21.83 -2.07
CA GLY A 82 -8.37 22.87 -2.85
C GLY A 82 -6.93 23.11 -2.39
N LEU A 83 -6.68 23.17 -1.08
CA LEU A 83 -5.31 23.33 -0.55
C LEU A 83 -4.41 22.12 -0.85
N ALA A 84 -4.98 20.91 -0.80
CA ALA A 84 -4.24 19.67 -1.00
C ALA A 84 -4.05 19.29 -2.47
N GLU A 85 -4.68 19.99 -3.42
CA GLU A 85 -4.64 19.63 -4.85
C GLU A 85 -3.21 19.43 -5.40
N PRO A 86 -2.24 20.33 -5.15
CA PRO A 86 -0.89 20.15 -5.68
C PRO A 86 -0.19 18.91 -5.13
N LEU A 87 -0.37 18.61 -3.84
CA LEU A 87 0.20 17.42 -3.20
C LEU A 87 -0.47 16.14 -3.72
N ARG A 88 -1.81 16.16 -3.81
CA ARG A 88 -2.59 15.02 -4.30
C ARG A 88 -2.24 14.65 -5.74
N ALA A 89 -1.97 15.64 -6.58
CA ALA A 89 -1.55 15.39 -7.97
C ALA A 89 -0.21 14.63 -8.08
N MET A 90 0.60 14.58 -7.01
CA MET A 90 1.86 13.84 -6.99
C MET A 90 1.72 12.35 -6.64
N HIS A 91 0.57 11.93 -6.11
CA HIS A 91 0.39 10.59 -5.56
C HIS A 91 -0.77 9.84 -6.24
N GLU A 92 -0.45 8.71 -6.86
CA GLU A 92 -1.43 7.89 -7.56
C GLU A 92 -2.45 7.25 -6.61
N GLY A 93 -3.72 7.28 -6.99
CA GLY A 93 -4.81 6.66 -6.22
C GLY A 93 -5.26 7.48 -5.01
N VAL A 94 -4.70 8.66 -4.77
CA VAL A 94 -5.20 9.59 -3.76
C VAL A 94 -6.34 10.42 -4.36
N GLU A 95 -7.55 10.18 -3.86
CA GLU A 95 -8.76 10.87 -4.31
C GLU A 95 -9.10 12.09 -3.45
N ALA A 96 -9.80 13.06 -4.03
CA ALA A 96 -10.38 14.15 -3.25
C ALA A 96 -11.45 13.60 -2.29
N LEU A 97 -11.50 14.12 -1.06
CA LEU A 97 -12.45 13.66 -0.06
C LEU A 97 -13.86 14.15 -0.40
N ARG A 98 -14.84 13.27 -0.24
CA ARG A 98 -16.27 13.55 -0.42
C ARG A 98 -16.95 13.54 0.94
N PRO A 99 -17.89 14.47 1.21
CA PRO A 99 -18.68 14.41 2.44
C PRO A 99 -19.56 13.16 2.46
N ALA A 100 -19.91 12.71 3.67
CA ALA A 100 -20.98 11.73 3.84
C ALA A 100 -22.30 12.26 3.27
N PRO A 101 -23.19 11.38 2.77
CA PRO A 101 -24.51 11.78 2.29
C PRO A 101 -25.27 12.64 3.31
N GLY A 102 -25.77 13.79 2.88
CA GLY A 102 -26.50 14.75 3.72
C GLY A 102 -25.63 15.76 4.47
N ALA A 103 -24.30 15.65 4.43
CA ALA A 103 -23.36 16.58 5.07
C ALA A 103 -22.72 17.57 4.07
N GLU A 104 -23.23 17.69 2.84
CA GLU A 104 -22.59 18.43 1.74
C GLU A 104 -22.45 19.92 2.02
N ARG A 105 -23.36 20.49 2.82
CA ARG A 105 -23.40 21.93 3.15
C ARG A 105 -22.87 22.24 4.55
N ASP A 106 -22.52 21.21 5.31
CA ASP A 106 -22.10 21.32 6.70
C ASP A 106 -20.68 21.88 6.83
N GLY A 107 -20.41 22.39 8.03
CA GLY A 107 -19.11 22.94 8.38
C GLY A 107 -18.98 24.44 8.13
N MET A 108 -18.23 25.14 8.97
CA MET A 108 -17.96 26.58 8.80
C MET A 108 -16.47 26.81 8.60
N VAL A 109 -16.14 27.70 7.67
CA VAL A 109 -14.81 28.26 7.47
C VAL A 109 -14.91 29.73 7.91
N ARG A 110 -13.99 30.19 8.76
CA ARG A 110 -13.93 31.56 9.28
C ARG A 110 -12.61 32.19 8.93
#